data_AF-A0A957HI43-F1
#
_entry.id   AF-A0A957HI43-F1
#
_cell.length_a   1.000
_cell.length_b   1.000
_cell.length_c   1.000
_cell.angle_alpha   90.00
_cell.angle_beta   90.00
_cell.angle_gamma   90.00
#
_symmetry.space_group_name_H-M   'P 1'
#
loop_
_entity.id
_entity.type
_entity.pdbx_description
1 polymer ?
#
loop_
_entity_poly.entity_id
_entity_poly.type
_entity_poly.pdbx_seq_one_letter_code
_entity_poly.pdbx_strand_id
1 'polypeptide(L)'
;LDLLAEDLEKLPLDDSLLIDGGIVNTAVAAQAFPASQMVCLSRPGMSSSDVWHETPARLEMKAMFDYLPEPETMWQKFLEFDAKISQTILQESQLVQIPTCTRAETDSVARLAQRVAQTLTIQFIKAT
;
A
#
# COMPACT_ATOMS: atom_id res chain seq x y z
N LEU A 1 -5.19 -3.92 -15.83
CA LEU A 1 -5.26 -5.35 -15.44
C LEU A 1 -4.53 -6.21 -16.45
N ASP A 2 -4.55 -5.85 -17.74
CA ASP A 2 -3.89 -6.58 -18.84
C ASP A 2 -2.41 -6.90 -18.59
N LEU A 3 -1.61 -5.91 -18.14
CA LEU A 3 -0.19 -6.15 -17.80
C LEU A 3 -0.01 -7.18 -16.67
N LEU A 4 -0.87 -7.16 -15.65
CA LEU A 4 -0.83 -8.15 -14.57
C LEU A 4 -1.28 -9.52 -15.09
N ALA A 5 -2.31 -9.56 -15.94
CA ALA A 5 -2.79 -10.81 -16.53
C ALA A 5 -1.70 -11.48 -17.39
N GLU A 6 -0.99 -10.72 -18.23
CA GLU A 6 0.12 -11.22 -19.02
C GLU A 6 1.27 -11.77 -18.17
N ASP A 7 1.53 -11.19 -16.99
CA ASP A 7 2.55 -11.69 -16.08
C ASP A 7 2.08 -12.95 -15.34
N LEU A 8 0.79 -13.01 -14.94
CA LEU A 8 0.20 -14.19 -14.33
C LEU A 8 0.17 -15.39 -15.28
N GLU A 9 -0.06 -15.19 -16.58
CA GLU A 9 -0.04 -16.25 -17.60
C GLU A 9 1.33 -16.94 -17.73
N LYS A 10 2.41 -16.26 -17.36
CA LYS A 10 3.78 -16.78 -17.43
C LYS A 10 4.20 -17.55 -16.18
N LEU A 11 3.42 -17.47 -15.10
CA LEU A 11 3.76 -18.10 -13.82
C LEU A 11 3.16 -19.51 -13.72
N PRO A 12 3.86 -20.47 -13.10
CA PRO A 12 3.28 -21.75 -12.73
C PRO A 12 2.06 -21.54 -11.81
N LEU A 13 0.97 -22.26 -12.08
CA LEU A 13 -0.28 -22.14 -11.30
C LEU A 13 -0.12 -22.49 -9.81
N ASP A 14 0.92 -23.26 -9.47
CA ASP A 14 1.19 -23.73 -8.11
C ASP A 14 2.15 -22.82 -7.33
N ASP A 15 2.69 -21.77 -7.97
CA ASP A 15 3.60 -20.83 -7.31
C ASP A 15 2.83 -19.76 -6.51
N SER A 16 3.37 -19.41 -5.35
CA SER A 16 2.84 -18.32 -4.54
C SER A 16 3.34 -16.97 -5.07
N LEU A 17 2.42 -16.06 -5.40
CA LEU A 17 2.72 -14.70 -5.83
C LEU A 17 2.34 -13.69 -4.74
N LEU A 18 3.27 -12.80 -4.39
CA LEU A 18 2.98 -11.60 -3.62
C LEU A 18 2.92 -10.40 -4.56
N ILE A 19 1.76 -9.75 -4.63
CA ILE A 19 1.58 -8.52 -5.39
C ILE A 19 1.64 -7.34 -4.41
N ASP A 20 2.73 -6.60 -4.45
CA ASP A 20 2.84 -5.29 -3.81
C ASP A 20 2.55 -4.21 -4.84
N GLY A 21 1.28 -3.85 -4.97
CA GLY A 21 0.82 -2.83 -5.89
C GLY A 21 0.13 -1.72 -5.12
N GLY A 22 0.44 -0.46 -5.47
CA GLY A 22 -0.34 0.71 -5.09
C GLY A 22 -1.72 0.71 -5.76
N ILE A 23 -2.52 -0.34 -5.53
CA ILE A 23 -3.88 -0.45 -6.03
C ILE A 23 -4.69 0.62 -5.32
N VAL A 24 -5.02 1.67 -6.05
CA VAL A 24 -5.77 2.81 -5.52
C VAL A 24 -7.25 2.47 -5.27
N ASN A 25 -7.79 1.49 -6.00
CA ASN A 25 -9.20 1.09 -5.92
C ASN A 25 -9.33 -0.37 -5.45
N THR A 26 -9.34 -0.61 -4.15
CA THR A 26 -9.38 -1.96 -3.59
C THR A 26 -10.72 -2.65 -3.82
N ALA A 27 -11.81 -1.89 -4.00
CA ALA A 27 -13.11 -2.45 -4.37
C ALA A 27 -13.12 -3.09 -5.76
N VAL A 28 -12.28 -2.59 -6.69
CA VAL A 28 -12.11 -3.21 -8.02
C VAL A 28 -11.27 -4.47 -7.91
N ALA A 29 -10.18 -4.43 -7.13
CA ALA A 29 -9.35 -5.61 -6.93
C ALA A 29 -10.11 -6.77 -6.25
N ALA A 30 -11.02 -6.48 -5.33
CA ALA A 30 -11.88 -7.48 -4.69
C ALA A 30 -12.86 -8.18 -5.66
N GLN A 31 -13.05 -7.66 -6.88
CA GLN A 31 -13.82 -8.36 -7.93
C GLN A 31 -12.99 -9.43 -8.66
N ALA A 32 -11.66 -9.31 -8.61
CA ALA A 32 -10.73 -10.25 -9.25
C ALA A 32 -10.12 -11.24 -8.24
N PHE A 33 -9.93 -10.82 -6.99
CA PHE A 33 -9.30 -11.63 -5.94
C PHE A 33 -10.21 -11.72 -4.71
N PRO A 34 -10.28 -12.89 -4.03
CA PRO A 34 -10.98 -13.00 -2.75
C PRO A 34 -10.37 -12.07 -1.70
N ALA A 35 -11.21 -11.33 -0.97
CA ALA A 35 -10.76 -10.44 0.10
C ALA A 35 -9.93 -11.15 1.19
N SER A 36 -10.14 -12.46 1.39
CA SER A 36 -9.35 -13.29 2.31
C SER A 36 -7.89 -13.51 1.89
N GLN A 37 -7.56 -13.25 0.62
CA GLN A 37 -6.20 -13.32 0.08
C GLN A 37 -5.52 -11.94 0.03
N MET A 38 -6.18 -10.91 0.55
CA MET A 38 -5.73 -9.53 0.48
C MET A 38 -5.53 -8.96 1.88
N VAL A 39 -4.64 -7.98 2.01
CA VAL A 39 -4.49 -7.20 3.23
C VAL A 39 -4.27 -5.73 2.87
N CYS A 40 -4.92 -4.83 3.58
CA CYS A 40 -4.64 -3.41 3.51
C CYS A 40 -3.65 -3.04 4.61
N LEU A 41 -2.51 -2.44 4.27
CA LEU A 41 -1.55 -1.94 5.26
C LEU A 41 -1.89 -0.50 5.64
N SER A 42 -1.92 -0.21 6.94
CA SER A 42 -2.19 1.13 7.45
C SER A 42 -1.16 1.54 8.51
N ARG A 43 -0.80 2.82 8.52
CA ARG A 43 -0.02 3.44 9.59
C ARG A 43 -0.77 4.70 10.07
N PRO A 44 -1.80 4.55 10.93
CA PRO A 44 -2.60 5.65 11.41
C PRO A 44 -1.75 6.59 12.28
N GLY A 45 -2.15 7.86 12.33
CA GLY A 45 -1.48 8.89 13.13
C GLY A 45 -0.31 9.59 12.45
N MET A 46 0.04 9.18 11.23
CA MET A 46 1.07 9.84 10.43
C MET A 46 0.39 10.58 9.27
N SER A 47 0.68 11.88 9.12
CA SER A 47 0.13 12.64 8.00
C SER A 47 0.87 12.30 6.70
N SER A 48 0.24 12.58 5.56
CA SER A 48 0.90 12.50 4.25
C SER A 48 2.19 13.35 4.25
N SER A 49 2.17 14.54 4.86
CA SER A 49 3.37 15.35 5.00
C SER A 49 4.50 14.61 5.73
N ASP A 50 4.22 13.96 6.86
CA ASP A 50 5.24 13.24 7.64
C ASP A 50 5.84 12.08 6.82
N VAL A 51 5.00 11.33 6.11
CA VAL A 51 5.40 10.25 5.18
C VAL A 51 6.43 10.78 4.18
N TRP A 52 6.15 11.91 3.57
CA TRP A 52 6.98 12.49 2.50
C TRP A 52 8.29 13.14 2.97
N HIS A 53 8.46 13.35 4.28
CA HIS A 53 9.70 13.86 4.86
C HIS A 53 10.55 12.78 5.57
N GLU A 54 10.07 11.52 5.65
CA GLU A 54 10.71 10.45 6.44
C GLU A 54 11.95 9.84 5.76
N THR A 55 12.06 9.89 4.42
CA THR A 55 13.14 9.20 3.69
C THR A 55 13.85 10.11 2.68
N PRO A 56 15.17 9.91 2.46
CA PRO A 56 15.92 10.67 1.45
C PRO A 56 15.29 10.62 0.06
N ALA A 57 14.84 9.43 -0.36
CA ALA A 57 14.20 9.24 -1.67
C ALA A 57 12.92 10.09 -1.82
N ARG A 58 12.09 10.21 -0.76
CA ARG A 58 10.88 11.03 -0.81
C ARG A 58 11.19 12.53 -0.80
N LEU A 59 12.25 12.95 -0.11
CA LEU A 59 12.74 14.32 -0.16
C LEU A 59 13.26 14.70 -1.56
N GLU A 60 13.96 13.79 -2.22
CA GLU A 60 14.37 13.97 -3.62
C GLU A 60 13.16 14.10 -4.55
N MET A 61 12.12 13.31 -4.32
CA MET A 61 10.86 13.44 -5.08
C MET A 61 10.16 14.77 -4.82
N LYS A 62 10.11 15.24 -3.56
CA LYS A 62 9.58 16.57 -3.21
C LYS A 62 10.36 17.68 -3.94
N ALA A 63 11.68 17.56 -4.06
CA ALA A 63 12.51 18.56 -4.75
C ALA A 63 12.17 18.70 -6.24
N MET A 64 11.51 17.70 -6.86
CA MET A 64 11.01 17.84 -8.24
C MET A 64 9.92 18.90 -8.38
N PHE A 65 9.19 19.23 -7.30
CA PHE A 65 8.16 20.27 -7.33
C PHE A 65 8.75 21.66 -7.51
N ASP A 66 10.03 21.89 -7.16
CA ASP A 66 10.70 23.19 -7.33
C ASP A 66 10.78 23.62 -8.80
N TYR A 67 10.64 22.67 -9.73
CA TYR A 67 10.63 22.91 -11.17
C TYR A 67 9.23 23.11 -11.77
N LEU A 68 8.16 22.98 -10.96
CA LEU A 68 6.79 23.17 -11.42
C LEU A 68 6.35 24.63 -11.28
N PRO A 69 5.34 25.07 -12.04
CA PRO A 69 4.65 26.33 -11.77
C PRO A 69 4.03 26.29 -10.36
N GLU A 70 4.23 27.36 -9.58
CA GLU A 70 3.73 27.47 -8.20
C GLU A 70 4.10 26.26 -7.30
N PRO A 71 5.40 26.01 -7.05
CA PRO A 71 5.89 24.79 -6.38
C PRO A 71 5.16 24.44 -5.07
N GLU A 72 4.99 25.43 -4.19
CA GLU A 72 4.36 25.23 -2.88
C GLU A 72 2.87 24.87 -3.03
N THR A 73 2.14 25.56 -3.90
CA THR A 73 0.72 25.26 -4.14
C THR A 73 0.53 23.87 -4.74
N MET A 74 1.39 23.48 -5.67
CA MET A 74 1.35 22.14 -6.27
C MET A 74 1.72 21.07 -5.24
N TRP A 75 2.67 21.34 -4.35
CA TRP A 75 3.04 20.46 -3.25
C TRP A 75 1.89 20.24 -2.27
N GLN A 76 1.20 21.29 -1.85
CA GLN A 76 0.04 21.17 -0.97
C GLN A 76 -1.09 20.37 -1.63
N LYS A 77 -1.39 20.63 -2.91
CA LYS A 77 -2.37 19.83 -3.67
C LYS A 77 -1.98 18.36 -3.72
N PHE A 78 -0.70 18.06 -3.95
CA PHE A 78 -0.20 16.70 -3.95
C PHE A 78 -0.44 15.99 -2.62
N LEU A 79 -0.08 16.62 -1.49
CA LEU A 79 -0.31 16.06 -0.15
C LEU A 79 -1.81 15.83 0.13
N GLU A 80 -2.68 16.75 -0.31
CA GLU A 80 -4.12 16.58 -0.19
C GLU A 80 -4.62 15.36 -0.99
N PHE A 81 -4.13 15.16 -2.22
CA PHE A 81 -4.50 14.02 -3.04
C PHE A 81 -3.97 12.71 -2.48
N ASP A 82 -2.72 12.68 -2.02
CA ASP A 82 -2.11 11.50 -1.38
C ASP A 82 -2.88 11.07 -0.12
N ALA A 83 -3.29 12.04 0.71
CA ALA A 83 -4.14 11.78 1.86
C ALA A 83 -5.52 11.22 1.46
N LYS A 84 -6.15 11.80 0.43
CA LYS A 84 -7.44 11.30 -0.10
C LYS A 84 -7.33 9.89 -0.66
N ILE A 85 -6.28 9.59 -1.42
CA ILE A 85 -6.00 8.25 -1.95
C ILE A 85 -5.91 7.25 -0.80
N SER A 86 -5.11 7.57 0.22
CA SER A 86 -4.95 6.70 1.40
C SER A 86 -6.28 6.48 2.13
N GLN A 87 -7.08 7.53 2.29
CA GLN A 87 -8.41 7.45 2.92
C GLN A 87 -9.36 6.57 2.10
N THR A 88 -9.41 6.77 0.79
CA THR A 88 -10.25 5.98 -0.12
C THR A 88 -9.88 4.50 -0.08
N ILE A 89 -8.59 4.18 -0.15
CA ILE A 89 -8.10 2.79 -0.05
C ILE A 89 -8.59 2.13 1.24
N LEU A 90 -8.51 2.83 2.38
CA LEU A 90 -8.97 2.29 3.67
C LEU A 90 -10.49 2.09 3.70
N GLN A 91 -11.26 3.07 3.21
CA GLN A 91 -12.73 3.00 3.17
C GLN A 91 -13.21 1.87 2.26
N GLU A 92 -12.66 1.77 1.05
CA GLU A 92 -13.00 0.71 0.12
C GLU A 92 -12.63 -0.66 0.67
N SER A 93 -11.44 -0.80 1.27
CA SER A 93 -10.99 -2.06 1.87
C SER A 93 -11.96 -2.53 2.95
N GLN A 94 -12.42 -1.61 3.81
CA GLN A 94 -13.43 -1.91 4.82
C GLN A 94 -14.77 -2.34 4.20
N LEU A 95 -15.22 -1.63 3.15
CA LEU A 95 -16.49 -1.90 2.49
C LEU A 95 -16.52 -3.30 1.84
N VAL A 96 -15.41 -3.75 1.26
CA VAL A 96 -15.30 -5.08 0.64
C VAL A 96 -14.66 -6.13 1.58
N GLN A 97 -14.58 -5.82 2.88
CA GLN A 97 -14.12 -6.74 3.92
C GLN A 97 -12.68 -7.24 3.76
N ILE A 98 -11.80 -6.46 3.12
CA ILE A 98 -10.35 -6.70 3.13
C ILE A 98 -9.82 -6.36 4.53
N PRO A 99 -9.14 -7.29 5.22
CA PRO A 99 -8.61 -7.03 6.55
C PRO A 99 -7.51 -5.95 6.51
N THR A 100 -7.55 -5.05 7.47
CA THR A 100 -6.52 -4.00 7.63
C THR A 100 -5.50 -4.40 8.67
N CYS A 101 -4.21 -4.46 8.28
CA CYS A 101 -3.09 -4.64 9.17
C CYS A 101 -2.44 -3.29 9.48
N THR A 102 -2.63 -2.84 10.72
CA THR A 102 -2.07 -1.59 11.22
C THR A 102 -0.65 -1.76 11.74
N ARG A 103 0.25 -0.85 11.40
CA ARG A 103 1.57 -0.68 12.02
C ARG A 103 1.53 0.47 13.03
N ALA A 104 1.69 0.16 14.32
CA ALA A 104 1.93 1.18 15.34
C ALA A 104 3.37 1.72 15.26
N GLU A 105 3.63 2.89 15.84
CA GLU A 105 4.98 3.48 15.85
C GLU A 105 6.04 2.56 16.48
N THR A 106 5.65 1.82 17.52
CA THR A 106 6.52 0.89 18.24
C THR A 106 6.61 -0.49 17.59
N ASP A 107 5.85 -0.75 16.51
CA ASP A 107 5.90 -2.04 15.84
C ASP A 107 7.16 -2.16 14.97
N SER A 108 7.90 -3.24 15.22
CA SER A 108 8.94 -3.71 14.30
C SER A 108 8.31 -4.26 13.02
N VAL A 109 9.07 -4.21 11.93
CA VAL A 109 8.68 -4.79 10.64
C VAL A 109 8.37 -6.28 10.79
N ALA A 110 9.17 -7.01 11.56
CA ALA A 110 8.97 -8.45 11.81
C ALA A 110 7.61 -8.73 12.47
N ARG A 111 7.18 -7.89 13.42
CA ARG A 111 5.89 -8.04 14.09
C ARG A 111 4.72 -7.75 13.16
N LEU A 112 4.84 -6.71 12.31
CA LEU A 112 3.83 -6.42 11.29
C LEU A 112 3.71 -7.58 10.29
N ALA A 113 4.85 -8.08 9.79
CA ALA A 113 4.89 -9.18 8.83
C ALA A 113 4.25 -10.46 9.40
N GLN A 114 4.49 -10.76 10.68
CA GLN A 114 3.85 -11.89 11.35
C GLN A 114 2.33 -11.74 11.43
N ARG A 115 1.81 -10.53 11.72
CA ARG A 115 0.36 -10.29 11.71
C ARG A 115 -0.24 -10.46 10.31
N VAL A 116 0.41 -9.90 9.29
CA VAL A 116 0.00 -10.08 7.90
C VAL A 116 -0.07 -11.56 7.53
N ALA A 117 0.96 -12.33 7.89
CA ALA A 117 1.00 -13.76 7.61
C ALA A 117 -0.14 -14.52 8.30
N GLN A 118 -0.44 -14.18 9.56
CA GLN A 118 -1.57 -14.75 10.30
C GLN A 118 -2.91 -14.41 9.65
N THR A 119 -3.10 -13.15 9.22
CA THR A 119 -4.32 -12.69 8.55
C THR A 119 -4.56 -13.43 7.23
N LEU A 120 -3.50 -13.66 6.45
CA LEU A 120 -3.57 -14.34 5.15
C LEU A 120 -3.47 -15.87 5.27
N THR A 121 -3.29 -16.41 6.48
CA THR A 121 -3.08 -17.85 6.71
C THR A 121 -1.90 -18.42 5.93
N ILE A 122 -0.83 -17.63 5.76
CA ILE A 122 0.41 -18.04 5.08
C ILE A 122 1.52 -18.38 6.09
N GLN A 123 2.38 -19.33 5.76
CA GLN A 123 3.52 -19.68 6.62
C GLN A 123 4.63 -18.63 6.50
N PHE A 124 4.95 -17.96 7.61
CA PHE A 124 6.07 -17.04 7.68
C PHE A 124 7.36 -17.81 8.00
N ILE A 125 8.21 -18.02 7.00
CA ILE A 125 9.55 -18.59 7.19
C ILE A 125 10.52 -17.42 7.40
N LYS A 126 11.06 -17.32 8.62
CA LYS A 126 12.09 -16.32 8.92
C LYS A 126 13.38 -16.74 8.23
N ALA A 127 13.86 -15.95 7.27
CA ALA A 127 15.18 -16.16 6.69
C ALA A 127 16.23 -15.99 7.80
N THR A 128 16.93 -17.07 8.13
CA THR A 128 18.10 -17.11 9.03
C THR A 128 19.33 -16.51 8.39
#